data_AF-A0A7Y5ISC4-F1
#
_entry.id   AF-A0A7Y5ISC4-F1
#
_cell.length_a   1.000
_cell.length_b   1.000
_cell.length_c   1.000
_cell.angle_alpha   90.00
_cell.angle_beta   90.00
_cell.angle_gamma   90.00
#
_symmetry.space_group_name_H-M   'P 1'
#
loop_
_entity.id
_entity.type
_entity.pdbx_description
1 polymer ?
#
loop_
_entity_poly.entity_id
_entity_poly.type
_entity_poly.pdbx_seq_one_letter_code
_entity_poly.pdbx_strand_id
1 'polypeptide(L)' 'MNRRKTKGDFLEFTKMAEAALQRAAKRAREIAYRNNRPVVYWKDGKVVEEWVKSPED' A
#
# COMPACT_ATOMS: atom_id res chain seq x y z
N MET A 1 35.35 4.00 5.97
CA MET A 1 34.80 2.63 5.85
C MET A 1 33.51 2.71 5.04
N ASN A 2 33.59 2.64 3.71
CA ASN A 2 32.41 2.79 2.84
C ASN A 2 31.72 1.44 2.66
N ARG A 3 30.64 1.19 3.41
CA ARG A 3 29.74 0.06 3.12
C ARG A 3 29.05 0.35 1.79
N ARG A 4 29.58 -0.18 0.68
CA ARG A 4 28.82 -0.29 -0.56
C ARG A 4 27.64 -1.21 -0.25
N LYS A 5 26.42 -0.67 -0.15
CA LYS A 5 25.20 -1.48 -0.08
C LYS A 5 25.24 -2.47 -1.25
N THR A 6 25.18 -3.75 -0.94
CA THR A 6 25.23 -4.80 -1.95
C THR A 6 23.86 -4.92 -2.62
N LYS A 7 23.80 -5.54 -3.81
CA LYS A 7 22.51 -5.83 -4.47
C LYS A 7 21.55 -6.64 -3.58
N GLY A 8 22.07 -7.43 -2.64
CA GLY A 8 21.29 -8.19 -1.66
C GLY A 8 20.55 -7.30 -0.66
N ASP A 9 21.22 -6.28 -0.11
CA ASP A 9 20.62 -5.33 0.84
C ASP A 9 19.47 -4.53 0.22
N PHE A 10 19.60 -4.19 -1.06
CA PHE A 10 18.54 -3.50 -1.80
C PHE A 10 17.33 -4.40 -2.03
N LEU A 11 17.55 -5.67 -2.41
CA LEU A 11 16.48 -6.64 -2.60
C LEU A 11 15.68 -6.86 -1.31
N GLU A 12 16.37 -7.02 -0.18
CA GLU A 12 15.72 -7.18 1.12
C GLU A 12 14.90 -5.94 1.50
N PHE A 13 15.46 -4.75 1.30
CA PHE A 13 14.73 -3.49 1.51
C PHE A 13 13.46 -3.40 0.65
N THR A 14 13.54 -3.75 -0.64
CA THR A 14 12.36 -3.71 -1.52
C THR A 14 11.25 -4.64 -1.07
N LYS A 15 11.59 -5.85 -0.59
CA LYS A 15 10.61 -6.80 -0.03
C LYS A 15 9.94 -6.26 1.23
N MET A 16 10.72 -5.65 2.13
CA MET A 16 10.17 -5.03 3.34
C MET A 16 9.26 -3.85 3.01
N ALA A 17 9.67 -3.01 2.05
CA ALA A 17 8.88 -1.87 1.58
C ALA A 17 7.57 -2.32 0.93
N GLU A 18 7.60 -3.37 0.11
CA GLU A 18 6.40 -3.95 -0.49
C GLU A 18 5.43 -4.47 0.57
N ALA A 19 5.92 -5.24 1.55
CA ALA A 19 5.08 -5.74 2.63
C ALA A 19 4.47 -4.61 3.48
N ALA A 20 5.24 -3.55 3.76
CA ALA A 20 4.74 -2.38 4.46
C ALA A 20 3.64 -1.66 3.66
N LEU A 21 3.82 -1.51 2.35
CA LEU A 21 2.84 -0.89 1.46
C LEU A 21 1.53 -1.68 1.40
N GLN A 22 1.61 -3.01 1.28
CA GLN A 22 0.44 -3.89 1.30
C GLN A 22 -0.35 -3.77 2.61
N ARG A 23 0.35 -3.69 3.76
CA ARG A 23 -0.29 -3.48 5.06
C ARG A 23 -0.96 -2.11 5.16
N ALA A 24 -0.31 -1.06 4.68
CA ALA A 24 -0.87 0.29 4.64
C ALA A 24 -2.13 0.34 3.78
N ALA A 25 -2.11 -0.28 2.60
CA ALA A 25 -3.26 -0.37 1.70
C ALA A 25 -4.43 -1.12 2.35
N LYS A 26 -4.17 -2.25 3.01
CA LYS A 26 -5.20 -3.00 3.75
C LYS A 26 -5.83 -2.15 4.86
N ARG A 27 -5.01 -1.47 5.66
CA ARG A 27 -5.48 -0.57 6.73
C ARG A 27 -6.31 0.59 6.20
N ALA A 28 -5.89 1.21 5.09
CA ALA A 28 -6.64 2.29 4.45
C ALA A 28 -8.04 1.83 4.05
N ARG A 29 -8.17 0.62 3.46
CA ARG A 29 -9.46 0.02 3.11
C ARG A 29 -10.32 -0.27 4.34
N GLU A 30 -9.75 -0.81 5.41
CA GLU A 30 -10.47 -1.06 6.67
C GLU A 30 -11.01 0.25 7.28
N ILE A 31 -10.20 1.32 7.30
CA ILE A 31 -10.60 2.64 7.81
C ILE A 31 -11.70 3.26 6.95
N ALA A 32 -11.56 3.16 5.62
CA ALA A 32 -12.54 3.65 4.66
C ALA A 32 -13.91 2.96 4.86
N TYR A 33 -13.91 1.62 4.94
CA TYR A 33 -15.10 0.84 5.23
C TYR A 33 -15.75 1.25 6.56
N ARG A 34 -14.98 1.27 7.66
CA ARG A 34 -15.51 1.60 8.99
C ARG A 34 -16.10 3.01 9.08
N ASN A 35 -15.55 3.96 8.35
CA ASN A 35 -15.99 5.35 8.36
C ASN A 35 -16.99 5.68 7.25
N ASN A 36 -17.42 4.69 6.46
CA ASN A 36 -18.28 4.88 5.29
C ASN A 36 -17.74 5.97 4.34
N ARG A 37 -16.46 5.86 4.00
CA ARG A 37 -15.76 6.76 3.07
C ARG A 37 -15.07 5.97 1.96
N PRO A 38 -14.85 6.55 0.77
CA PRO A 38 -14.06 5.90 -0.27
C PRO A 38 -12.56 5.92 0.06
N VAL A 39 -11.82 4.96 -0.50
CA VAL A 39 -10.35 5.05 -0.60
C VAL A 39 -10.01 5.86 -1.85
N VAL A 40 -9.12 6.84 -1.69
CA VAL A 40 -8.66 7.70 -2.79
C VAL A 40 -7.21 7.36 -3.11
N TYR A 41 -6.90 7.05 -4.37
CA TYR A 41 -5.55 6.71 -4.81
C TYR A 41 -5.29 7.09 -6.27
N TRP A 42 -4.03 7.16 -6.66
CA TRP A 42 -3.63 7.47 -8.02
C TRP A 42 -3.52 6.20 -8.86
N LYS A 43 -4.19 6.16 -10.01
CA LYS A 43 -4.13 5.03 -10.95
C LYS A 43 -4.29 5.55 -12.37
N ASP A 44 -3.45 5.07 -13.29
CA ASP A 44 -3.53 5.40 -14.73
C ASP A 44 -3.55 6.91 -15.03
N GLY A 45 -2.75 7.69 -14.30
CA GLY A 45 -2.63 9.14 -14.51
C GLY A 45 -3.78 9.98 -13.97
N LYS A 46 -4.65 9.40 -13.14
CA LYS A 46 -5.78 10.11 -12.52
C LYS A 46 -5.97 9.72 -11.06
N VAL A 47 -6.66 10.59 -10.32
CA VAL A 47 -7.20 10.26 -8.98
C VAL A 47 -8.43 9.36 -9.17
N VAL A 48 -8.45 8.24 -8.45
CA VAL A 48 -9.56 7.28 -8.41
C VAL A 48 -10.08 7.23 -6.98
N GLU A 49 -11.41 7.29 -6.84
CA GLU A 49 -12.12 7.06 -5.60
C GLU A 49 -12.85 5.72 -5.68
N GLU A 50 -12.61 4.84 -4.71
CA GLU A 50 -13.18 3.49 -4.68
C GLU A 50 -13.89 3.25 -3.35
N TRP A 51 -15.17 2.91 -3.43
CA TRP A 51 -15.95 2.48 -2.27
C TRP A 51 -15.64 1.03 -1.93
N VAL A 52 -15.14 0.81 -0.72
CA VAL A 52 -14.79 -0.53 -0.24
C VAL A 52 -16.09 -1.24 0.14
N LYS A 53 -16.44 -2.28 -0.62
CA LYS A 53 -17.51 -3.21 -0.24
C LYS A 53 -16.98 -4.21 0.77
N SER A 54 -17.85 -4.72 1.65
CA SER A 54 -17.44 -5.81 2.52
C SER A 54 -17.08 -7.01 1.62
N PRO A 55 -16.05 -7.82 1.94
CA PRO A 55 -15.76 -9.03 1.17
C PRO A 55 -16.91 -10.07 1.19
N GLU A 56 -17.98 -9.79 1.92
CA GLU A 56 -19.22 -10.58 2.02
C GLU A 56 -20.38 -10.01 1.16
N ASP A 57 -20.20 -8.85 0.48
CA ASP A 57 -21.13 -8.26 -0.50
C ASP A 57 -20.83 -8.73 -1.94
#